data_AF-A0A6B1F776-F1
#
_entry.id   AF-A0A6B1F776-F1
#
_cell.length_a   1.000
_cell.length_b   1.000
_cell.length_c   1.000
_cell.angle_alpha   90.00
_cell.angle_beta   90.00
_cell.angle_gamma   90.00
#
_symmetry.space_group_name_H-M   'P 1'
#
loop_
_entity.id
_entity.type
_entity.pdbx_description
1 polymer ?
#
loop_
_entity_poly.entity_id
_entity_poly.type
_entity_poly.pdbx_seq_one_letter_code
_entity_poly.pdbx_strand_id
1 'polypeptide(L)'
;NTPDIMERSLWERSGHWDKFGENMFTAEPREDRVFALKPMNCPGGVQVYKQGIKSYRDLPLRIAEFGKVHRFEPSGALHGLMRLRAFTQDDAHIFCTEGQITRECRSVCELVLGIYRDFGFDDVRVKFSDRPEKRIGSDAIWDKSEAALKAAIEAAGLAYSTNPGEGAFYGPKLEFVLRDAIGRDWQCGTLQVDLNLPERLGAFYVGADGGKHTPVMLHRALFGSLERFTGILLEHYAGKLPLGLAPVQAVVATITSDGDSYASEVAAQLTSRGLRTETDLRNEKIGYKIREHSLAKVPVLLVVGKREAKQGTVSLRRIGRRDNESLSLREAMVRLETEALCSTRSAERPPPAEGRSEEKEQLAEGDCLPR
;
A
#
# COMPACT_ATOMS: atom_id res chain seq x y z
N ASN A 1 -4.23 -17.38 -0.79
CA ASN A 1 -3.08 -17.38 0.13
C ASN A 1 -2.33 -18.68 0.05
N THR A 2 -1.00 -18.59 0.07
CA THR A 2 -0.08 -19.73 0.12
C THR A 2 0.31 -20.01 1.57
N PRO A 3 0.66 -21.26 1.94
CA PRO A 3 0.99 -21.61 3.33
C PRO A 3 2.11 -20.75 3.94
N ASP A 4 2.04 -20.46 5.24
CA ASP A 4 3.07 -19.67 5.94
C ASP A 4 4.34 -20.47 6.23
N ILE A 5 4.21 -21.79 6.37
CA ILE A 5 5.30 -22.73 6.69
C ILE A 5 5.48 -23.66 5.49
N MET A 6 6.71 -23.74 4.97
CA MET A 6 7.06 -24.61 3.85
C MET A 6 8.37 -25.34 4.15
N GLU A 7 8.51 -26.55 3.61
CA GLU A 7 9.70 -27.39 3.81
C GLU A 7 10.95 -26.75 3.20
N ARG A 8 12.10 -26.95 3.86
CA ARG A 8 13.43 -26.49 3.44
C ARG A 8 13.75 -26.77 1.97
N SER A 9 13.34 -27.93 1.45
CA SER A 9 13.59 -28.36 0.07
C SER A 9 13.06 -27.37 -0.99
N LEU A 10 11.96 -26.66 -0.72
CA LEU A 10 11.45 -25.62 -1.61
C LEU A 10 12.36 -24.39 -1.64
N TRP A 11 12.90 -24.01 -0.47
CA TRP A 11 13.78 -22.87 -0.31
C TRP A 11 15.16 -23.12 -0.94
N GLU A 12 15.65 -24.36 -0.88
CA GLU A 12 16.89 -24.80 -1.56
C GLU A 12 16.71 -24.76 -3.08
N ARG A 13 15.63 -25.38 -3.59
CA ARG A 13 15.34 -25.37 -5.03
C ARG A 13 15.16 -23.96 -5.58
N SER A 14 14.45 -23.10 -4.85
CA SER A 14 14.29 -21.68 -5.22
C SER A 14 15.57 -20.85 -5.05
N GLY A 15 16.61 -21.38 -4.40
CA GLY A 15 17.86 -20.68 -4.11
C GLY A 15 17.78 -19.66 -2.96
N HIS A 16 16.62 -19.54 -2.31
CA HIS A 16 16.43 -18.63 -1.18
C HIS A 16 17.19 -19.14 0.06
N TRP A 17 17.33 -20.45 0.23
CA TRP A 17 18.06 -21.01 1.36
C TRP A 17 19.52 -20.55 1.37
N ASP A 18 20.20 -20.63 0.22
CA ASP A 18 21.63 -20.28 0.12
C ASP A 18 21.89 -18.77 0.23
N LYS A 19 20.94 -17.93 -0.22
CA LYS A 19 21.12 -16.47 -0.28
C LYS A 19 20.47 -15.71 0.86
N PHE A 20 19.43 -16.28 1.48
CA PHE A 20 18.59 -15.63 2.48
C PHE A 20 18.38 -16.48 3.74
N GLY A 21 18.89 -17.71 3.80
CA GLY A 21 18.65 -18.67 4.90
C GLY A 21 19.03 -18.14 6.29
N GLU A 22 20.10 -17.34 6.38
CA GLU A 22 20.52 -16.70 7.65
C GLU A 22 19.44 -15.75 8.23
N ASN A 23 18.57 -15.22 7.37
CA ASN A 23 17.48 -14.30 7.73
C ASN A 23 16.11 -15.01 7.80
N MET A 24 16.07 -16.34 7.84
CA MET A 24 14.83 -17.13 7.89
C MET A 24 14.58 -17.66 9.30
N PHE A 25 13.30 -17.67 9.72
CA PHE A 25 12.90 -18.45 10.88
C PHE A 25 12.71 -19.91 10.48
N THR A 26 13.40 -20.81 11.17
CA THR A 26 13.33 -22.26 10.95
C THR A 26 12.66 -22.96 12.12
N ALA A 27 12.04 -24.10 11.84
CA ALA A 27 11.45 -24.97 12.83
C ALA A 27 11.75 -26.43 12.48
N GLU A 28 12.08 -27.23 13.50
CA GLU A 28 12.33 -28.66 13.40
C GLU A 28 11.31 -29.38 14.28
N PRO A 29 10.08 -29.61 13.76
CA PRO A 29 8.99 -30.09 14.59
C PRO A 29 9.23 -31.53 15.06
N ARG A 30 9.40 -32.50 14.13
CA ARG A 30 9.73 -33.94 14.31
C ARG A 30 10.21 -34.55 12.98
N GLU A 31 10.80 -35.75 13.01
CA GLU A 31 11.17 -36.58 11.84
C GLU A 31 12.29 -36.04 10.92
N ASP A 32 13.31 -35.36 11.48
CA ASP A 32 14.47 -34.82 10.73
C ASP A 32 14.12 -33.87 9.57
N ARG A 33 12.88 -33.34 9.54
CA ARG A 33 12.42 -32.39 8.53
C ARG A 33 12.55 -30.97 9.05
N VAL A 34 13.26 -30.15 8.27
CA VAL A 34 13.40 -28.72 8.52
C VAL A 34 12.33 -27.97 7.74
N PHE A 35 11.58 -27.13 8.45
CA PHE A 35 10.63 -26.20 7.87
C PHE A 35 11.11 -24.77 8.09
N ALA A 36 10.64 -23.85 7.25
CA ALA A 36 10.85 -22.43 7.45
C ALA A 36 9.54 -21.66 7.29
N LEU A 37 9.39 -20.62 8.10
CA LEU A 37 8.39 -19.59 7.84
C LEU A 37 8.81 -18.84 6.58
N LYS A 38 7.87 -18.59 5.67
CA LYS A 38 8.17 -17.94 4.40
C LYS A 38 8.74 -16.53 4.61
N PRO A 39 9.93 -16.21 4.07
CA PRO A 39 10.47 -14.85 4.07
C PRO A 39 9.96 -14.00 2.89
N MET A 40 9.39 -14.66 1.88
CA MET A 40 8.87 -14.14 0.61
C MET A 40 7.79 -15.08 0.08
N ASN A 41 6.82 -14.58 -0.70
CA ASN A 41 5.72 -15.40 -1.22
C ASN A 41 6.06 -16.09 -2.56
N CYS A 42 7.14 -15.66 -3.23
CA CYS A 42 7.45 -16.02 -4.62
C CYS A 42 7.47 -17.53 -4.89
N PRO A 43 8.13 -18.37 -4.06
CA PRO A 43 8.13 -19.83 -4.32
C PRO A 43 6.74 -20.46 -4.24
N GLY A 44 5.88 -19.96 -3.34
CA GLY A 44 4.47 -20.35 -3.25
C GLY A 44 3.67 -19.92 -4.47
N GLY A 45 3.87 -18.68 -4.93
CA GLY A 45 3.25 -18.17 -6.16
C GLY A 45 3.57 -19.03 -7.39
N VAL A 46 4.81 -19.52 -7.50
CA VAL A 46 5.19 -20.46 -8.56
C VAL A 46 4.50 -21.81 -8.40
N GLN A 47 4.32 -22.33 -7.17
CA GLN A 47 3.57 -23.58 -6.98
C GLN A 47 2.11 -23.44 -7.41
N VAL A 48 1.50 -22.28 -7.19
CA VAL A 48 0.14 -21.97 -7.66
C VAL A 48 0.10 -21.88 -9.19
N TYR A 49 1.06 -21.18 -9.81
CA TYR A 49 1.15 -21.09 -11.27
C TYR A 49 1.20 -22.47 -11.94
N LYS A 50 1.97 -23.40 -11.35
CA LYS A 50 2.15 -24.77 -11.85
C LYS A 50 0.90 -25.65 -11.77
N GLN A 51 -0.17 -25.20 -11.12
CA GLN A 51 -1.42 -25.94 -11.12
C GLN A 51 -2.09 -25.88 -12.50
N GLY A 52 -2.14 -27.03 -13.18
CA GLY A 52 -2.63 -27.16 -14.54
C GLY A 52 -1.64 -26.70 -15.61
N ILE A 53 -1.99 -26.93 -16.88
CA ILE A 53 -1.17 -26.53 -18.03
C ILE A 53 -1.59 -25.12 -18.47
N LYS A 54 -0.63 -24.28 -18.85
CA LYS A 54 -0.87 -22.93 -19.38
C LYS A 54 -0.46 -22.84 -20.84
N SER A 55 -1.26 -22.15 -21.66
CA SER A 55 -0.93 -21.73 -23.01
C SER A 55 -0.31 -20.33 -22.99
N TYR A 56 0.48 -19.98 -24.02
CA TYR A 56 0.91 -18.60 -24.26
C TYR A 56 -0.27 -17.62 -24.33
N ARG A 57 -1.47 -18.10 -24.69
CA ARG A 57 -2.72 -17.32 -24.73
C ARG A 57 -3.29 -17.00 -23.34
N ASP A 58 -2.93 -17.78 -22.33
CA ASP A 58 -3.34 -17.54 -20.94
C ASP A 58 -2.45 -16.48 -20.27
N LEU A 59 -1.33 -16.11 -20.91
CA LEU A 59 -0.39 -15.11 -20.40
C LEU A 59 -0.74 -13.71 -20.94
N PRO A 60 -0.66 -12.66 -20.11
CA PRO A 60 -0.08 -12.64 -18.76
C PRO A 60 -1.03 -13.14 -17.68
N LEU A 61 -0.54 -14.02 -16.80
CA LEU A 61 -1.27 -14.49 -15.61
C LEU A 61 -0.78 -13.76 -14.36
N ARG A 62 -1.69 -13.17 -13.59
CA ARG A 62 -1.34 -12.37 -12.40
C ARG A 62 -1.84 -13.07 -11.13
N ILE A 63 -0.92 -13.43 -10.24
CA ILE A 63 -1.23 -14.06 -8.95
C ILE A 63 -0.90 -13.06 -7.85
N ALA A 64 -1.91 -12.61 -7.11
CA ALA A 64 -1.75 -11.65 -6.02
C ALA A 64 -2.07 -12.30 -4.67
N GLU A 65 -1.34 -11.88 -3.64
CA GLU A 65 -1.52 -12.34 -2.26
C GLU A 65 -1.19 -11.20 -1.29
N PHE A 66 -2.08 -10.92 -0.33
CA PHE A 66 -1.70 -10.22 0.90
C PHE A 66 -0.93 -11.19 1.80
N GLY A 67 0.31 -11.46 1.42
CA GLY A 67 1.10 -12.55 1.96
C GLY A 67 1.82 -12.16 3.24
N LYS A 68 1.55 -12.88 4.33
CA LYS A 68 2.24 -12.73 5.61
C LYS A 68 3.62 -13.41 5.54
N VAL A 69 4.68 -12.63 5.68
CA VAL A 69 6.06 -13.11 5.61
C VAL A 69 6.80 -12.84 6.90
N HIS A 70 7.88 -13.59 7.12
CA HIS A 70 8.69 -13.52 8.33
C HIS A 70 10.18 -13.46 7.99
N ARG A 71 10.87 -12.45 8.51
CA ARG A 71 12.31 -12.25 8.33
C ARG A 71 12.99 -12.10 9.68
N PHE A 72 14.07 -12.83 9.89
CA PHE A 72 14.86 -12.75 11.11
C PHE A 72 15.71 -11.47 11.10
N GLU A 73 15.06 -10.35 11.43
CA GLU A 73 15.75 -9.07 11.59
C GLU A 73 16.50 -9.05 12.95
N PRO A 74 17.75 -8.53 12.98
CA PRO A 74 18.48 -8.31 14.23
C PRO A 74 17.65 -7.47 15.21
N SER A 75 17.67 -7.82 16.49
CA SER A 75 16.83 -7.15 17.51
C SER A 75 17.06 -5.64 17.57
N GLY A 76 18.31 -5.19 17.39
CA GLY A 76 18.68 -3.76 17.37
C GLY A 76 18.19 -3.00 16.14
N ALA A 77 17.72 -3.68 15.09
CA ALA A 77 17.20 -3.06 13.87
C ALA A 77 15.68 -2.87 13.88
N LEU A 78 14.96 -3.44 14.85
CA LEU A 78 13.50 -3.34 14.92
C LEU A 78 13.06 -1.92 15.26
N HIS A 79 12.05 -1.42 14.56
CA HIS A 79 11.57 -0.05 14.75
C HIS A 79 10.09 0.10 14.44
N GLY A 80 9.25 0.15 15.49
CA GLY A 80 7.81 0.42 15.37
C GLY A 80 7.14 -0.39 14.26
N LEU A 81 6.44 0.32 13.37
CA LEU A 81 5.85 -0.26 12.15
C LEU A 81 6.80 -0.27 10.95
N MET A 82 7.97 0.37 11.06
CA MET A 82 8.88 0.57 9.93
C MET A 82 9.77 -0.63 9.64
N ARG A 83 10.15 -1.39 10.68
CA ARG A 83 11.00 -2.58 10.55
C ARG A 83 10.58 -3.65 11.56
N LEU A 84 10.06 -4.75 11.02
CA LEU A 84 9.37 -5.81 11.75
C LEU A 84 9.92 -7.19 11.35
N ARG A 85 9.71 -8.18 12.21
CA ARG A 85 10.01 -9.59 11.92
C ARG A 85 8.89 -10.32 11.19
N ALA A 86 7.66 -9.85 11.35
CA ALA A 86 6.47 -10.39 10.69
C ALA A 86 5.70 -9.22 10.09
N PHE A 87 5.35 -9.33 8.82
CA PHE A 87 4.66 -8.26 8.10
C PHE A 87 3.88 -8.82 6.91
N THR A 88 2.89 -8.07 6.46
CA THR A 88 2.01 -8.45 5.34
C THR A 88 2.35 -7.61 4.13
N GLN A 89 2.69 -8.26 3.02
CA GLN A 89 2.97 -7.57 1.76
C GLN A 89 1.81 -7.69 0.79
N ASP A 90 1.53 -6.64 0.02
CA ASP A 90 0.58 -6.63 -1.08
C ASP A 90 1.20 -7.23 -2.36
N ASP A 91 1.78 -8.40 -2.19
CA ASP A 91 2.67 -9.05 -3.14
C ASP A 91 1.90 -9.59 -4.35
N ALA A 92 2.50 -9.52 -5.52
CA ALA A 92 1.99 -10.22 -6.69
C ALA A 92 3.09 -10.63 -7.66
N HIS A 93 2.81 -11.74 -8.34
CA HIS A 93 3.69 -12.36 -9.30
C HIS A 93 2.96 -12.43 -10.65
N ILE A 94 3.51 -11.75 -11.65
CA ILE A 94 2.98 -11.73 -13.01
C ILE A 94 3.83 -12.67 -13.85
N PHE A 95 3.22 -13.74 -14.33
CA PHE A 95 3.82 -14.67 -15.28
C PHE A 95 3.49 -14.20 -16.69
N CYS A 96 4.50 -13.89 -17.48
CA CYS A 96 4.32 -13.37 -18.82
C CYS A 96 5.36 -13.94 -19.80
N THR A 97 5.13 -13.75 -21.09
CA THR A 97 6.14 -14.02 -22.11
C THR A 97 7.17 -12.90 -22.16
N GLU A 98 8.35 -13.16 -22.74
CA GLU A 98 9.40 -12.13 -22.87
C GLU A 98 8.92 -10.89 -23.65
N GLY A 99 8.11 -11.09 -24.70
CA GLY A 99 7.53 -9.99 -25.48
C GLY A 99 6.48 -9.17 -24.71
N GLN A 100 6.02 -9.64 -23.56
CA GLN A 100 5.02 -8.94 -22.73
C GLN A 100 5.65 -8.11 -21.59
N ILE A 101 6.96 -8.26 -21.31
CA ILE A 101 7.62 -7.60 -20.17
C ILE A 101 7.37 -6.10 -20.16
N THR A 102 7.68 -5.41 -21.28
CA THR A 102 7.56 -3.95 -21.38
C THR A 102 6.14 -3.46 -21.08
N ARG A 103 5.12 -4.14 -21.62
CA ARG A 103 3.72 -3.78 -21.41
C ARG A 103 3.31 -3.96 -19.94
N GLU A 104 3.68 -5.09 -19.34
CA GLU A 104 3.30 -5.39 -17.95
C GLU A 104 4.03 -4.47 -16.97
N CYS A 105 5.33 -4.21 -17.18
CA CYS A 105 6.09 -3.27 -16.38
C CYS A 105 5.49 -1.86 -16.43
N ARG A 106 5.14 -1.36 -17.63
CA ARG A 106 4.47 -0.06 -17.78
C ARG A 106 3.16 -0.01 -17.01
N SER A 107 2.32 -1.03 -17.15
CA SER A 107 1.03 -1.10 -16.44
C SER A 107 1.21 -1.11 -14.91
N VAL A 108 2.22 -1.81 -14.40
CA VAL A 108 2.54 -1.81 -12.96
C VAL A 108 3.03 -0.44 -12.51
N CYS A 109 3.93 0.21 -13.27
CA CYS A 109 4.40 1.54 -12.93
C CYS A 109 3.27 2.58 -12.88
N GLU A 110 2.37 2.58 -13.87
CA GLU A 110 1.19 3.46 -13.90
C GLU A 110 0.27 3.20 -12.69
N LEU A 111 0.08 1.93 -12.32
CA LEU A 111 -0.72 1.54 -11.15
C LEU A 111 -0.09 2.04 -9.84
N VAL A 112 1.21 1.82 -9.63
CA VAL A 112 1.94 2.26 -8.43
C VAL A 112 1.83 3.77 -8.26
N LEU A 113 2.12 4.54 -9.32
CA LEU A 113 2.09 5.99 -9.28
C LEU A 113 0.68 6.55 -9.11
N GLY A 114 -0.33 5.92 -9.72
CA GLY A 114 -1.73 6.27 -9.52
C GLY A 114 -2.17 6.11 -8.07
N ILE A 115 -1.86 4.96 -7.47
CA ILE A 115 -2.16 4.68 -6.06
C ILE A 115 -1.47 5.69 -5.15
N TYR A 116 -0.19 5.98 -5.37
CA TYR A 116 0.54 6.94 -4.54
C TYR A 116 -0.04 8.35 -4.59
N ARG A 117 -0.46 8.78 -5.77
CA ARG A 117 -1.20 10.04 -5.94
C ARG A 117 -2.51 10.02 -5.15
N ASP A 118 -3.22 8.90 -5.16
CA ASP A 118 -4.47 8.76 -4.41
C ASP A 118 -4.29 8.76 -2.88
N PHE A 119 -3.07 8.53 -2.40
CA PHE A 119 -2.64 8.65 -1.00
C PHE A 119 -1.90 9.97 -0.69
N GLY A 120 -1.87 10.92 -1.63
CA GLY A 120 -1.26 12.25 -1.41
C GLY A 120 0.26 12.31 -1.58
N PHE A 121 0.88 11.31 -2.22
CA PHE A 121 2.30 11.31 -2.55
C PHE A 121 2.53 11.78 -3.99
N ASP A 122 2.81 13.07 -4.16
CA ASP A 122 3.10 13.67 -5.47
C ASP A 122 4.59 13.61 -5.87
N ASP A 123 5.51 13.59 -4.90
CA ASP A 123 6.97 13.48 -5.13
C ASP A 123 7.43 12.03 -4.95
N VAL A 124 7.28 11.24 -6.02
CA VAL A 124 7.74 9.84 -6.09
C VAL A 124 8.97 9.75 -6.97
N ARG A 125 10.07 9.24 -6.40
CA ARG A 125 11.32 9.04 -7.13
C ARG A 125 11.49 7.57 -7.49
N VAL A 126 11.88 7.29 -8.72
CA VAL A 126 12.16 5.92 -9.16
C VAL A 126 13.67 5.69 -9.18
N LYS A 127 14.13 4.60 -8.56
CA LYS A 127 15.51 4.14 -8.61
C LYS A 127 15.60 2.82 -9.36
N PHE A 128 16.56 2.68 -10.25
CA PHE A 128 16.92 1.44 -10.91
C PHE A 128 18.10 0.80 -10.19
N SER A 129 17.92 -0.41 -9.66
CA SER A 129 18.97 -1.19 -9.02
C SER A 129 19.37 -2.38 -9.89
N ASP A 130 20.66 -2.45 -10.22
CA ASP A 130 21.28 -3.51 -11.03
C ASP A 130 21.83 -4.64 -10.15
N ARG A 131 22.55 -5.57 -10.78
CA ARG A 131 23.01 -6.81 -10.15
C ARG A 131 23.85 -6.59 -8.87
N PRO A 132 23.50 -7.27 -7.75
CA PRO A 132 24.34 -7.31 -6.56
C PRO A 132 25.51 -8.30 -6.73
N GLU A 133 26.49 -8.22 -5.83
CA GLU A 133 27.61 -9.18 -5.78
C GLU A 133 27.11 -10.61 -5.50
N LYS A 134 26.22 -10.77 -4.50
CA LYS A 134 25.59 -12.05 -4.16
C LYS A 134 24.31 -12.26 -4.96
N ARG A 135 24.40 -12.96 -6.08
CA ARG A 135 23.26 -13.24 -6.98
C ARG A 135 23.15 -14.69 -7.45
N ILE A 136 22.02 -14.99 -8.10
CA ILE A 136 21.69 -16.24 -8.81
C ILE A 136 21.55 -15.92 -10.29
N GLY A 137 21.90 -16.88 -11.17
CA GLY A 137 21.80 -16.73 -12.62
C GLY A 137 23.14 -16.35 -13.26
N SER A 138 23.23 -16.57 -14.57
CA SER A 138 24.41 -16.22 -15.37
C SER A 138 24.42 -14.73 -15.70
N ASP A 139 25.59 -14.21 -16.10
CA ASP A 139 25.72 -12.82 -16.58
C ASP A 139 24.80 -12.52 -17.75
N ALA A 140 24.65 -13.44 -18.69
CA ALA A 140 23.73 -13.28 -19.82
C ALA A 140 22.27 -13.11 -19.39
N ILE A 141 21.81 -13.82 -18.36
CA ILE A 141 20.45 -13.66 -17.81
C ILE A 141 20.29 -12.29 -17.15
N TRP A 142 21.32 -11.82 -16.46
CA TRP A 142 21.33 -10.51 -15.83
C TRP A 142 21.35 -9.37 -16.85
N ASP A 143 22.19 -9.46 -17.88
CA ASP A 143 22.24 -8.51 -18.98
C ASP A 143 20.85 -8.38 -19.62
N LYS A 144 20.19 -9.52 -19.86
CA LYS A 144 18.84 -9.57 -20.41
C LYS A 144 17.79 -8.95 -19.48
N SER A 145 17.81 -9.28 -18.20
CA SER A 145 16.86 -8.76 -17.21
C SER A 145 17.01 -7.25 -17.03
N GLU A 146 18.25 -6.76 -16.96
CA GLU A 146 18.57 -5.34 -16.80
C GLU A 146 18.17 -4.54 -18.04
N ALA A 147 18.48 -5.05 -19.23
CA ALA A 147 18.06 -4.45 -20.49
C ALA A 147 16.53 -4.40 -20.62
N ALA A 148 15.83 -5.48 -20.26
CA ALA A 148 14.37 -5.54 -20.31
C ALA A 148 13.72 -4.53 -19.35
N LEU A 149 14.24 -4.40 -18.13
CA LEU A 149 13.72 -3.44 -17.16
C LEU A 149 14.03 -1.98 -17.53
N LYS A 150 15.23 -1.71 -18.06
CA LYS A 150 15.60 -0.37 -18.60
C LYS A 150 14.69 0.03 -19.77
N ALA A 151 14.50 -0.85 -20.74
CA ALA A 151 13.60 -0.60 -21.86
C ALA A 151 12.15 -0.37 -21.38
N ALA A 152 11.72 -1.08 -20.33
CA ALA A 152 10.40 -0.91 -19.76
C ALA A 152 10.20 0.46 -19.07
N ILE A 153 11.17 0.93 -18.29
CA ILE A 153 11.06 2.24 -17.63
C ILE A 153 11.16 3.40 -18.63
N GLU A 154 12.01 3.27 -19.65
CA GLU A 154 12.13 4.25 -20.74
C GLU A 154 10.83 4.33 -21.56
N ALA A 155 10.23 3.19 -21.90
CA ALA A 155 8.94 3.14 -22.59
C ALA A 155 7.77 3.66 -21.74
N ALA A 156 7.88 3.60 -20.40
CA ALA A 156 6.92 4.20 -19.48
C ALA A 156 7.11 5.74 -19.33
N GLY A 157 8.18 6.31 -19.89
CA GLY A 157 8.47 7.74 -19.81
C GLY A 157 8.82 8.22 -18.40
N LEU A 158 9.31 7.33 -17.54
CA LEU A 158 9.63 7.66 -16.16
C LEU A 158 11.09 8.07 -16.01
N ALA A 159 11.31 9.23 -15.38
CA ALA A 159 12.62 9.62 -14.92
C ALA A 159 13.08 8.68 -13.79
N TYR A 160 14.34 8.24 -13.84
CA TYR A 160 14.92 7.39 -12.81
C TYR A 160 16.38 7.74 -12.53
N SER A 161 16.83 7.39 -11.33
CA SER A 161 18.25 7.39 -10.97
C SER A 161 18.76 5.96 -10.78
N THR A 162 20.07 5.76 -10.88
CA THR A 162 20.68 4.44 -10.66
C THR A 162 21.05 4.25 -9.19
N ASN A 163 20.87 3.04 -8.68
CA ASN A 163 21.25 2.60 -7.34
C ASN A 163 22.09 1.31 -7.44
N PRO A 164 23.39 1.43 -7.78
CA PRO A 164 24.22 0.28 -8.17
C PRO A 164 24.40 -0.74 -7.05
N GLY A 165 24.32 -2.03 -7.39
CA GLY A 165 24.53 -3.16 -6.49
C GLY A 165 23.33 -3.50 -5.60
N GLU A 166 22.24 -2.75 -5.66
CA GLU A 166 21.10 -2.89 -4.73
C GLU A 166 19.99 -3.82 -5.25
N GLY A 167 20.17 -4.48 -6.40
CA GLY A 167 19.18 -5.40 -6.98
C GLY A 167 18.86 -6.59 -6.08
N ALA A 168 17.73 -7.26 -6.34
CA ALA A 168 17.42 -8.51 -5.64
C ALA A 168 18.39 -9.61 -6.08
N PHE A 169 18.64 -10.63 -5.24
CA PHE A 169 19.56 -11.70 -5.61
C PHE A 169 19.13 -12.51 -6.85
N TYR A 170 17.86 -12.40 -7.26
CA TYR A 170 17.27 -13.09 -8.43
C TYR A 170 17.01 -12.18 -9.63
N GLY A 171 17.21 -10.86 -9.54
CA GLY A 171 16.99 -9.96 -10.66
C GLY A 171 17.07 -8.46 -10.33
N PRO A 172 17.14 -7.59 -11.36
CA PRO A 172 17.15 -6.15 -11.20
C PRO A 172 15.77 -5.64 -10.80
N LYS A 173 15.72 -4.43 -10.21
CA LYS A 173 14.47 -3.87 -9.71
C LYS A 173 14.35 -2.37 -9.92
N LEU A 174 13.11 -1.92 -10.02
CA LEU A 174 12.71 -0.54 -9.80
C LEU A 174 12.23 -0.39 -8.37
N GLU A 175 12.69 0.65 -7.72
CA GLU A 175 12.28 1.04 -6.37
C GLU A 175 11.55 2.38 -6.45
N PHE A 176 10.34 2.41 -5.92
CA PHE A 176 9.58 3.64 -5.80
C PHE A 176 9.78 4.21 -4.40
N VAL A 177 10.43 5.36 -4.34
CA VAL A 177 10.81 6.04 -3.12
C VAL A 177 9.83 7.19 -2.88
N LEU A 178 9.09 7.08 -1.78
CA LEU A 178 8.20 8.10 -1.27
C LEU A 178 8.97 9.07 -0.39
N ARG A 179 8.73 10.36 -0.53
CA ARG A 179 9.23 11.36 0.40
C ARG A 179 8.14 11.78 1.38
N ASP A 180 8.41 11.67 2.68
CA ASP A 180 7.47 12.09 3.70
C ASP A 180 7.45 13.63 3.92
N ALA A 181 6.52 14.11 4.76
CA ALA A 181 6.31 15.53 5.02
C ALA A 181 7.51 16.23 5.70
N ILE A 182 8.43 15.48 6.32
CA ILE A 182 9.66 16.01 6.94
C ILE A 182 10.91 15.72 6.10
N GLY A 183 10.73 15.19 4.89
CA GLY A 183 11.76 15.06 3.87
C GLY A 183 12.57 13.77 3.89
N ARG A 184 12.16 12.73 4.63
CA ARG A 184 12.82 11.40 4.61
C ARG A 184 12.34 10.57 3.42
N ASP A 185 13.26 9.76 2.90
CA ASP A 185 13.03 8.86 1.77
C ASP A 185 12.66 7.46 2.26
N TRP A 186 11.54 6.93 1.76
CA TRP A 186 11.01 5.62 2.09
C TRP A 186 10.83 4.78 0.83
N GLN A 187 11.58 3.68 0.72
CA GLN A 187 11.30 2.68 -0.31
C GLN A 187 10.00 1.94 0.04
N CYS A 188 9.03 1.99 -0.87
CA CYS A 188 7.77 1.27 -0.75
C CYS A 188 7.64 0.29 -1.91
N GLY A 189 7.15 0.79 -3.05
CA GLY A 189 6.82 -0.01 -4.20
C GLY A 189 8.06 -0.59 -4.84
N THR A 190 7.90 -1.78 -5.41
CA THR A 190 8.96 -2.42 -6.18
C THR A 190 8.39 -3.12 -7.40
N LEU A 191 9.18 -3.15 -8.47
CA LEU A 191 8.93 -3.96 -9.66
C LEU A 191 10.24 -4.65 -10.03
N GLN A 192 10.25 -5.98 -10.07
CA GLN A 192 11.44 -6.80 -10.24
C GLN A 192 11.25 -7.77 -11.41
N VAL A 193 12.23 -7.88 -12.28
CA VAL A 193 12.23 -8.86 -13.38
C VAL A 193 13.02 -10.08 -12.96
N ASP A 194 12.41 -11.25 -12.96
CA ASP A 194 13.03 -12.51 -12.57
C ASP A 194 12.87 -13.56 -13.67
N LEU A 195 14.01 -13.93 -14.25
CA LEU A 195 14.13 -14.98 -15.26
C LEU A 195 14.64 -16.30 -14.66
N ASN A 196 15.02 -16.31 -13.38
CA ASN A 196 15.67 -17.44 -12.72
C ASN A 196 14.66 -18.33 -12.00
N LEU A 197 13.78 -17.75 -11.16
CA LEU A 197 12.94 -18.54 -10.26
C LEU A 197 11.96 -19.48 -10.99
N PRO A 198 11.30 -19.06 -12.10
CA PRO A 198 10.44 -19.96 -12.87
C PRO A 198 11.18 -21.19 -13.38
N GLU A 199 12.39 -21.02 -13.92
CA GLU A 199 13.21 -22.12 -14.40
C GLU A 199 13.59 -23.08 -13.26
N ARG A 200 14.12 -22.54 -12.16
CA ARG A 200 14.55 -23.33 -10.99
C ARG A 200 13.44 -24.18 -10.38
N LEU A 201 12.20 -23.70 -10.44
CA LEU A 201 11.04 -24.40 -9.90
C LEU A 201 10.26 -25.20 -10.97
N GLY A 202 10.73 -25.20 -12.22
CA GLY A 202 10.16 -25.96 -13.32
C GLY A 202 8.78 -25.46 -13.76
N ALA A 203 8.57 -24.15 -13.76
CA ALA A 203 7.40 -23.51 -14.34
C ALA A 203 7.54 -23.42 -15.86
N PHE A 204 6.48 -23.76 -16.59
CA PHE A 204 6.45 -23.66 -18.05
C PHE A 204 5.08 -23.23 -18.57
N TYR A 205 5.01 -22.83 -19.82
CA TYR A 205 3.79 -22.70 -20.63
C TYR A 205 4.01 -23.34 -22.00
N VAL A 206 2.92 -23.64 -22.71
CA VAL A 206 2.94 -24.14 -24.08
C VAL A 206 2.93 -22.97 -25.06
N GLY A 207 3.99 -22.84 -25.85
CA GLY A 207 4.19 -21.79 -26.83
C GLY A 207 3.31 -21.95 -28.07
N ALA A 208 3.33 -20.94 -28.94
CA ALA A 208 2.63 -20.99 -30.23
C ALA A 208 3.21 -22.05 -31.18
N ASP A 209 4.47 -22.43 -30.96
CA ASP A 209 5.20 -23.51 -31.61
C ASP A 209 4.86 -24.92 -31.05
N GLY A 210 4.01 -25.00 -30.02
CA GLY A 210 3.70 -26.24 -29.30
C GLY A 210 4.79 -26.69 -28.33
N GLY A 211 5.92 -25.97 -28.25
CA GLY A 211 7.02 -26.25 -27.33
C GLY A 211 6.73 -25.81 -25.90
N LYS A 212 7.51 -26.34 -24.94
CA LYS A 212 7.50 -25.85 -23.56
C LYS A 212 8.48 -24.71 -23.40
N HIS A 213 8.00 -23.57 -22.92
CA HIS A 213 8.79 -22.37 -22.68
C HIS A 213 8.69 -21.96 -21.22
N THR A 214 9.76 -21.40 -20.67
CA THR A 214 9.78 -20.86 -19.31
C THR A 214 9.16 -19.46 -19.31
N PRO A 215 8.17 -19.16 -18.44
CA PRO A 215 7.63 -17.81 -18.34
C PRO A 215 8.62 -16.88 -17.64
N VAL A 216 8.55 -15.59 -17.96
CA VAL A 216 9.16 -14.52 -17.17
C VAL A 216 8.27 -14.25 -15.98
N MET A 217 8.86 -14.00 -14.81
CA MET A 217 8.12 -13.61 -13.62
C MET A 217 8.47 -12.18 -13.22
N LEU A 218 7.44 -11.34 -13.11
CA LEU A 218 7.58 -10.01 -12.54
C LEU A 218 7.07 -10.05 -11.09
N HIS A 219 7.93 -9.70 -10.14
CA HIS A 219 7.51 -9.49 -8.76
C HIS A 219 7.13 -8.04 -8.57
N ARG A 220 6.01 -7.78 -7.92
CA ARG A 220 5.62 -6.42 -7.59
C ARG A 220 5.00 -6.33 -6.20
N ALA A 221 5.30 -5.23 -5.54
CA ALA A 221 4.57 -4.74 -4.37
C ALA A 221 4.25 -3.27 -4.63
N LEU A 222 3.04 -2.82 -4.31
CA LEU A 222 2.61 -1.43 -4.49
C LEU A 222 2.88 -0.66 -3.21
N PHE A 223 2.42 -1.18 -2.06
CA PHE A 223 2.65 -0.58 -0.75
C PHE A 223 3.97 -1.03 -0.12
N GLY A 224 4.42 -2.24 -0.44
CA GLY A 224 5.50 -2.91 0.28
C GLY A 224 4.90 -3.70 1.44
N SER A 225 5.33 -3.44 2.67
CA SER A 225 4.63 -3.94 3.88
C SER A 225 3.48 -3.00 4.21
N LEU A 226 2.30 -3.54 4.50
CA LEU A 226 1.14 -2.75 4.95
C LEU A 226 1.42 -2.03 6.27
N GLU A 227 2.16 -2.68 7.17
CA GLU A 227 2.58 -2.10 8.44
C GLU A 227 3.49 -0.90 8.20
N ARG A 228 4.54 -1.05 7.38
CA ARG A 228 5.45 0.04 7.03
C ARG A 228 4.71 1.18 6.32
N PHE A 229 3.87 0.86 5.36
CA PHE A 229 3.07 1.86 4.63
C PHE A 229 2.14 2.62 5.57
N THR A 230 1.51 1.94 6.53
CA THR A 230 0.71 2.57 7.60
C THR A 230 1.56 3.52 8.44
N GLY A 231 2.77 3.11 8.84
CA GLY A 231 3.72 3.96 9.54
C GLY A 231 4.04 5.23 8.76
N ILE A 232 4.35 5.09 7.46
CA ILE A 232 4.66 6.21 6.56
C ILE A 232 3.45 7.15 6.42
N LEU A 233 2.23 6.62 6.27
CA LEU A 233 1.01 7.43 6.19
C LEU A 233 0.78 8.23 7.49
N LEU A 234 0.97 7.61 8.65
CA LEU A 234 0.82 8.29 9.94
C LEU A 234 1.81 9.44 10.08
N GLU A 235 3.06 9.25 9.66
CA GLU A 235 4.07 10.31 9.68
C GLU A 235 3.81 11.39 8.63
N HIS A 236 3.43 11.00 7.41
CA HIS A 236 3.11 11.91 6.31
C HIS A 236 1.97 12.86 6.67
N TYR A 237 0.91 12.36 7.30
CA TYR A 237 -0.24 13.16 7.73
C TYR A 237 -0.10 13.74 9.14
N ALA A 238 1.02 13.52 9.82
CA ALA A 238 1.18 13.80 11.25
C ALA A 238 -0.01 13.28 12.08
N GLY A 239 -0.54 12.11 11.72
CA GLY A 239 -1.72 11.44 12.28
C GLY A 239 -3.08 12.06 11.96
N LYS A 240 -3.16 13.18 11.22
CA LYS A 240 -4.43 13.77 10.76
C LYS A 240 -4.85 13.11 9.44
N LEU A 241 -5.25 11.84 9.55
CA LEU A 241 -5.56 11.04 8.37
C LEU A 241 -6.73 11.64 7.57
N PRO A 242 -6.71 11.55 6.23
CA PRO A 242 -7.85 11.86 5.37
C PRO A 242 -9.09 11.08 5.81
N LEU A 243 -10.28 11.63 5.53
CA LEU A 243 -11.56 11.07 6.01
C LEU A 243 -11.68 9.57 5.70
N GLY A 244 -11.41 9.14 4.46
CA GLY A 244 -11.50 7.72 4.07
C GLY A 244 -10.60 6.78 4.88
N LEU A 245 -9.47 7.27 5.40
CA LEU A 245 -8.45 6.48 6.11
C LEU A 245 -8.57 6.57 7.64
N ALA A 246 -9.27 7.56 8.18
CA ALA A 246 -9.36 7.76 9.62
C ALA A 246 -10.12 6.61 10.32
N PRO A 247 -9.61 6.06 11.45
CA PRO A 247 -10.28 4.96 12.15
C PRO A 247 -11.67 5.37 12.65
N VAL A 248 -11.79 6.58 13.19
CA VAL A 248 -13.06 7.26 13.45
C VAL A 248 -13.15 8.45 12.51
N GLN A 249 -14.12 8.43 11.62
CA GLN A 249 -14.28 9.44 10.56
C GLN A 249 -15.05 10.66 11.07
N ALA A 250 -16.10 10.40 11.87
CA ALA A 250 -16.93 11.42 12.45
C ALA A 250 -17.33 11.09 13.90
N VAL A 251 -17.48 12.12 14.73
CA VAL A 251 -18.13 12.02 16.04
C VAL A 251 -19.34 12.93 16.08
N VAL A 252 -20.48 12.42 16.55
CA VAL A 252 -21.70 13.21 16.80
C VAL A 252 -21.76 13.56 18.28
N ALA A 253 -21.66 14.85 18.62
CA ALA A 253 -21.59 15.33 19.99
C ALA A 253 -22.79 16.20 20.36
N THR A 254 -23.31 16.01 21.57
CA THR A 254 -24.36 16.84 22.16
C THR A 254 -23.80 17.83 23.17
N ILE A 255 -24.50 18.95 23.40
CA ILE A 255 -24.20 19.89 24.51
C ILE A 255 -24.97 19.50 25.76
N THR A 256 -26.21 19.06 25.59
CA THR A 256 -27.13 18.63 26.64
C THR A 256 -27.84 17.35 26.19
N SER A 257 -28.39 16.60 27.15
CA SER A 257 -29.10 15.34 26.88
C SER A 257 -30.36 15.50 26.02
N ASP A 258 -30.89 16.72 25.88
CA ASP A 258 -31.99 17.05 24.97
C ASP A 258 -31.68 16.68 23.50
N GLY A 259 -30.41 16.56 23.12
CA GLY A 259 -29.98 16.21 21.76
C GLY A 259 -29.69 14.73 21.54
N ASP A 260 -29.67 13.89 22.58
CA ASP A 260 -29.06 12.55 22.53
C ASP A 260 -29.78 11.58 21.58
N SER A 261 -31.12 11.64 21.56
CA SER A 261 -31.92 10.84 20.63
C SER A 261 -31.58 11.16 19.17
N TYR A 262 -31.50 12.45 18.84
CA TYR A 262 -31.16 12.90 17.49
C TYR A 262 -29.70 12.63 17.13
N ALA A 263 -28.77 12.77 18.08
CA ALA A 263 -27.37 12.41 17.87
C ALA A 263 -27.20 10.93 17.52
N SER A 264 -27.94 10.06 18.22
CA SER A 264 -27.96 8.62 17.96
C SER A 264 -28.56 8.30 16.58
N GLU A 265 -29.62 9.01 16.19
CA GLU A 265 -30.22 8.89 14.86
C GLU A 265 -29.23 9.30 13.75
N VAL A 266 -28.58 10.46 13.90
CA VAL A 266 -27.57 10.97 12.95
C VAL A 266 -26.42 9.97 12.81
N ALA A 267 -25.89 9.46 13.92
CA ALA A 267 -24.80 8.48 13.89
C ALA A 267 -25.23 7.18 13.19
N ALA A 268 -26.45 6.68 13.46
CA ALA A 268 -27.00 5.50 12.78
C ALA A 268 -27.15 5.71 11.27
N GLN A 269 -27.64 6.89 10.85
CA GLN A 269 -27.76 7.21 9.43
C GLN A 269 -26.40 7.29 8.73
N LEU A 270 -25.40 7.92 9.35
CA LEU A 270 -24.03 7.97 8.80
C LEU A 270 -23.41 6.57 8.72
N THR A 271 -23.59 5.75 9.75
CA THR A 271 -23.10 4.36 9.80
C THR A 271 -23.74 3.50 8.72
N SER A 272 -25.05 3.69 8.46
CA SER A 272 -25.76 2.98 7.40
C SER A 272 -25.23 3.28 5.99
N ARG A 273 -24.47 4.37 5.82
CA ARG A 273 -23.75 4.76 4.60
C ARG A 273 -22.28 4.37 4.59
N GLY A 274 -21.84 3.54 5.54
CA GLY A 274 -20.47 3.03 5.61
C GLY A 274 -19.47 3.97 6.29
N LEU A 275 -19.94 5.07 6.91
CA LEU A 275 -19.06 5.97 7.67
C LEU A 275 -18.84 5.43 9.10
N ARG A 276 -17.57 5.29 9.50
CA ARG A 276 -17.17 4.92 10.86
C ARG A 276 -17.41 6.11 11.80
N THR A 277 -18.58 6.10 12.42
CA THR A 277 -19.10 7.21 13.23
C THR A 277 -19.32 6.80 14.67
N GLU A 278 -18.94 7.66 15.63
CA GLU A 278 -19.21 7.46 17.05
C GLU A 278 -20.07 8.59 17.63
N THR A 279 -20.60 8.41 18.83
CA THR A 279 -21.36 9.45 19.56
C THR A 279 -20.65 9.85 20.85
N ASP A 280 -20.67 11.14 21.18
CA ASP A 280 -20.26 11.66 22.48
C ASP A 280 -21.44 12.35 23.18
N LEU A 281 -22.16 11.58 23.99
CA LEU A 281 -23.36 12.01 24.71
C LEU A 281 -23.08 12.44 26.16
N ARG A 282 -21.81 12.53 26.58
CA ARG A 282 -21.45 12.91 27.96
C ARG A 282 -21.97 14.31 28.29
N ASN A 283 -22.39 14.57 29.51
CA ASN A 283 -22.79 15.91 29.95
C ASN A 283 -21.57 16.80 30.24
N GLU A 284 -20.82 17.14 29.20
CA GLU A 284 -19.57 17.90 29.24
C GLU A 284 -19.67 19.15 28.37
N LYS A 285 -18.89 20.18 28.69
CA LYS A 285 -18.84 21.41 27.87
C LYS A 285 -18.40 21.07 26.44
N ILE A 286 -19.10 21.61 25.44
CA ILE A 286 -18.78 21.33 24.03
C ILE A 286 -17.34 21.67 23.66
N GLY A 287 -16.76 22.73 24.24
CA GLY A 287 -15.35 23.09 24.03
C GLY A 287 -14.38 22.02 24.54
N TYR A 288 -14.73 21.30 25.63
CA TYR A 288 -13.94 20.17 26.12
C TYR A 288 -14.00 19.01 25.13
N LYS A 289 -15.20 18.62 24.67
CA LYS A 289 -15.39 17.58 23.66
C LYS A 289 -14.67 17.90 22.35
N ILE A 290 -14.78 19.13 21.85
CA ILE A 290 -14.06 19.60 20.65
C ILE A 290 -12.56 19.41 20.82
N ARG A 291 -12.00 19.80 21.97
CA ARG A 291 -10.56 19.65 22.24
C ARG A 291 -10.15 18.18 22.31
N GLU A 292 -10.91 17.34 22.99
CA GLU A 292 -10.64 15.90 23.11
C GLU A 292 -10.61 15.21 21.74
N HIS A 293 -11.65 15.41 20.91
CA HIS A 293 -11.73 14.81 19.58
C HIS A 293 -10.72 15.40 18.59
N SER A 294 -10.35 16.68 18.76
CA SER A 294 -9.25 17.29 17.99
C SER A 294 -7.89 16.70 18.36
N LEU A 295 -7.65 16.37 19.63
CA LEU A 295 -6.43 15.68 20.08
C LEU A 295 -6.37 14.23 19.58
N ALA A 296 -7.53 13.55 19.54
CA ALA A 296 -7.67 12.22 18.95
C ALA A 296 -7.58 12.22 17.41
N LYS A 297 -7.49 13.40 16.79
CA LYS A 297 -7.36 13.62 15.35
C LYS A 297 -8.56 13.14 14.52
N VAL A 298 -9.76 13.16 15.10
CA VAL A 298 -11.01 12.84 14.38
C VAL A 298 -11.26 13.90 13.30
N PRO A 299 -11.42 13.54 12.02
CA PRO A 299 -11.56 14.52 10.94
C PRO A 299 -12.76 15.44 11.08
N VAL A 300 -13.91 14.89 11.51
CA VAL A 300 -15.20 15.58 11.53
C VAL A 300 -15.87 15.45 12.90
N LEU A 301 -16.37 16.58 13.41
CA LEU A 301 -17.24 16.64 14.57
C LEU A 301 -18.58 17.25 14.15
N LEU A 302 -19.66 16.53 14.39
CA LEU A 302 -21.03 16.99 14.15
C LEU A 302 -21.66 17.35 15.49
N VAL A 303 -21.92 18.63 15.71
CA VAL A 303 -22.57 19.11 16.93
C VAL A 303 -24.06 19.22 16.70
N VAL A 304 -24.84 18.61 17.60
CA VAL A 304 -26.31 18.66 17.55
C VAL A 304 -26.92 19.00 18.91
N GLY A 305 -28.01 19.73 18.90
CA GLY A 305 -28.84 20.00 20.06
C GLY A 305 -30.32 20.07 19.67
N LYS A 306 -31.11 20.67 20.55
CA LYS A 306 -32.57 20.78 20.39
C LYS A 306 -32.98 21.56 19.13
N ARG A 307 -32.17 22.55 18.72
CA ARG A 307 -32.42 23.34 17.52
C ARG A 307 -32.19 22.49 16.27
N GLU A 308 -31.06 21.81 16.21
CA GLU A 308 -30.66 20.96 15.10
C GLU A 308 -31.64 19.79 14.92
N ALA A 309 -32.08 19.18 16.03
CA ALA A 309 -33.09 18.13 16.01
C ALA A 309 -34.44 18.59 15.44
N LYS A 310 -34.90 19.81 15.77
CA LYS A 310 -36.12 20.38 15.20
C LYS A 310 -36.01 20.73 13.73
N GLN A 311 -34.79 21.06 13.27
CA GLN A 311 -34.54 21.54 11.91
C GLN A 311 -34.06 20.41 10.98
N GLY A 312 -33.74 19.23 11.50
CA GLY A 312 -33.11 18.16 10.72
C GLY A 312 -31.72 18.53 10.19
N THR A 313 -30.99 19.35 10.96
CA THR A 313 -29.67 19.88 10.58
C THR A 313 -28.56 19.35 11.48
N VAL A 314 -27.31 19.61 11.13
CA VAL A 314 -26.12 19.35 11.95
C VAL A 314 -25.17 20.55 11.85
N SER A 315 -24.41 20.83 12.91
CA SER A 315 -23.29 21.77 12.85
C SER A 315 -22.00 20.99 12.62
N LEU A 316 -21.51 21.00 11.39
CA LEU A 316 -20.28 20.31 11.00
C LEU A 316 -19.05 21.17 11.30
N ARG A 317 -18.06 20.55 11.94
CA ARG A 317 -16.75 21.12 12.23
C ARG A 317 -15.65 20.18 11.75
N ARG A 318 -14.63 20.72 11.09
CA ARG A 318 -13.44 19.96 10.67
C ARG A 318 -12.27 20.18 11.61
N ILE A 319 -11.44 19.15 11.76
CA ILE A 319 -10.19 19.26 12.50
C ILE A 319 -9.27 20.33 11.90
N GLY A 320 -8.59 21.09 12.76
CA GLY A 320 -7.66 22.16 12.36
C GLY A 320 -8.35 23.44 11.88
N ARG A 321 -9.66 23.40 11.64
CA ARG A 321 -10.46 24.54 11.22
C ARG A 321 -11.26 25.14 12.38
N ARG A 322 -11.56 26.44 12.30
CA ARG A 322 -12.29 27.18 13.36
C ARG A 322 -13.76 27.38 13.02
N ASP A 323 -14.08 27.40 11.73
CA ASP A 323 -15.42 27.53 11.18
C ASP A 323 -16.27 26.30 11.50
N ASN A 324 -17.56 26.58 11.66
CA ASN A 324 -18.62 25.59 11.76
C ASN A 324 -19.60 25.88 10.62
N GLU A 325 -20.08 24.83 9.98
CA GLU A 325 -21.03 24.91 8.88
C GLU A 325 -22.33 24.23 9.29
N SER A 326 -23.45 24.93 9.16
CA SER A 326 -24.76 24.33 9.40
C SER A 326 -25.27 23.73 8.10
N LEU A 327 -25.51 22.42 8.10
CA LEU A 327 -25.99 21.67 6.94
C LEU A 327 -27.25 20.91 7.30
N SER A 328 -28.10 20.63 6.31
CA SER A 328 -29.09 19.57 6.49
C SER A 328 -28.38 18.24 6.72
N LEU A 329 -29.00 17.32 7.46
CA LEU A 329 -28.45 15.98 7.66
C LEU A 329 -28.18 15.28 6.32
N ARG A 330 -29.07 15.46 5.34
CA ARG A 330 -28.93 14.90 3.99
C ARG A 330 -27.67 15.42 3.28
N GLU A 331 -27.43 16.72 3.30
CA GLU A 331 -26.24 17.31 2.67
C GLU A 331 -24.95 16.85 3.35
N ALA A 332 -24.94 16.82 4.69
CA ALA A 332 -23.80 16.33 5.45
C ALA A 332 -23.47 14.87 5.10
N MET A 333 -24.49 14.00 5.02
CA MET A 333 -24.31 12.60 4.63
C MET A 333 -23.69 12.45 3.24
N VAL A 334 -24.27 13.09 2.22
CA VAL A 334 -23.79 12.98 0.83
C VAL A 334 -22.35 13.49 0.70
N ARG A 335 -22.03 14.60 1.36
CA ARG A 335 -20.70 15.19 1.34
C ARG A 335 -19.67 14.28 1.99
N LEU A 336 -19.95 13.78 3.19
CA LEU A 336 -19.03 12.92 3.93
C LEU A 336 -18.84 11.56 3.25
N GLU A 337 -19.90 10.99 2.67
CA GLU A 337 -19.83 9.76 1.90
C GLU A 337 -18.96 9.93 0.66
N THR A 338 -19.18 10.99 -0.12
CA THR A 338 -18.38 11.29 -1.32
C THR A 338 -16.91 11.50 -0.96
N GLU A 339 -16.64 12.23 0.12
CA GLU A 339 -15.27 12.47 0.59
C GLU A 339 -14.59 11.21 1.13
N ALA A 340 -15.32 10.33 1.81
CA ALA A 340 -14.78 9.07 2.31
C ALA A 340 -14.42 8.10 1.17
N LEU A 341 -15.07 8.24 0.01
CA LEU A 341 -14.86 7.44 -1.19
C LEU A 341 -13.82 8.04 -2.16
N CYS A 342 -13.77 9.37 -2.29
CA CYS A 342 -12.83 10.03 -3.21
C CYS A 342 -11.42 10.02 -2.57
N SER A 343 -10.37 9.87 -3.41
CA SER A 343 -8.95 9.82 -3.01
C SER A 343 -8.57 10.95 -2.03
N THR A 344 -7.48 10.80 -1.27
CA THR A 344 -7.09 11.68 -0.14
C THR A 344 -6.87 13.18 -0.46
N ARG A 345 -7.18 13.63 -1.67
CA ARG A 345 -7.07 15.01 -2.18
C ARG A 345 -7.87 16.05 -1.39
N SER A 346 -8.86 15.67 -0.59
CA SER A 346 -9.62 16.60 0.26
C SER A 346 -8.88 17.02 1.55
N ALA A 347 -7.80 16.31 1.91
CA ALA A 347 -7.00 16.65 3.08
C ALA A 347 -5.99 17.75 2.72
N GLU A 348 -6.22 18.97 3.23
CA GLU A 348 -5.24 20.06 3.13
C GLU A 348 -3.89 19.59 3.68
N ARG A 349 -2.85 19.63 2.83
CA ARG A 349 -1.48 19.33 3.22
C ARG A 349 -1.11 20.27 4.37
N PRO A 350 -0.59 19.77 5.52
CA PRO A 350 -0.03 20.66 6.52
C PRO A 350 1.10 21.48 5.87
N PRO A 351 1.19 22.79 6.13
CA PRO A 351 2.27 23.59 5.57
C PRO A 351 3.62 22.96 5.99
N PRO A 352 4.62 22.95 5.09
CA PRO A 352 5.96 22.50 5.46
C PRO A 352 6.45 23.29 6.68
N ALA A 353 7.20 22.63 7.56
CA ALA A 353 7.85 23.30 8.68
C ALA A 353 8.63 24.52 8.16
N GLU A 354 8.34 25.70 8.72
CA GLU A 354 8.76 26.99 8.21
C GLU A 354 10.26 27.03 7.86
N GLY A 355 10.55 27.32 6.59
CA GLY A 355 11.92 27.40 6.11
C GLY A 355 12.09 27.45 4.60
N ARG A 356 11.27 28.24 3.88
CA ARG A 356 11.63 29.01 2.66
C ARG A 356 10.40 29.57 1.96
N SER A 357 10.49 30.85 1.62
CA SER A 357 9.58 31.63 0.78
C SER A 357 9.62 31.17 -0.68
N GLU A 358 8.46 31.08 -1.32
CA GLU A 358 8.13 31.79 -2.58
C GLU A 358 6.68 31.50 -3.04
N GLU A 359 6.14 32.46 -3.79
CA GLU A 359 4.72 32.65 -4.17
C GLU A 359 4.23 31.81 -5.37
N LYS A 360 2.90 31.88 -5.58
CA LYS A 360 2.06 31.57 -6.78
C LYS A 360 1.55 30.13 -6.90
N GLU A 361 0.33 29.82 -7.34
CA GLU A 361 -0.93 30.54 -7.65
C GLU A 361 -2.06 29.49 -7.75
N GLN A 362 -3.29 29.99 -7.83
CA GLN A 362 -4.65 29.39 -7.93
C GLN A 362 -4.91 28.09 -8.75
N LEU A 363 -6.00 27.43 -8.30
CA LEU A 363 -7.03 26.62 -9.01
C LEU A 363 -6.77 25.14 -9.35
N ALA A 364 -7.64 24.27 -8.79
CA ALA A 364 -8.38 23.25 -9.55
C ALA A 364 -9.56 22.69 -8.70
N GLU A 365 -10.79 23.07 -9.04
CA GLU A 365 -11.98 22.28 -8.76
C GLU A 365 -11.88 20.99 -9.60
N GLY A 366 -11.91 19.82 -8.96
CA GLY A 366 -11.81 18.53 -9.63
C GLY A 366 -13.11 17.74 -9.47
N ASP A 367 -13.85 17.61 -10.57
CA ASP A 367 -15.01 16.74 -10.72
C ASP A 367 -14.68 15.28 -10.33
N CYS A 368 -15.29 14.74 -9.27
CA CYS A 368 -15.34 13.29 -9.03
C CYS A 368 -16.35 12.72 -10.06
N LEU A 369 -15.85 12.10 -11.15
CA LEU A 369 -16.67 11.31 -12.06
C LEU A 369 -17.14 10.01 -11.36
N PRO A 370 -18.43 9.64 -11.42
CA PRO A 370 -18.90 8.36 -10.90
C PRO A 370 -18.44 7.22 -11.81
N ARG A 371 -17.95 6.13 -11.20
CA ARG A 371 -17.75 4.83 -11.86
C ARG A 371 -19.02 3.99 -11.79
#